data_AF-A0A2I1GZ45-F1
#
_entry.id   AF-A0A2I1GZ45-F1
#
_cell.length_a   1.000
_cell.length_b   1.000
_cell.length_c   1.000
_cell.angle_alpha   90.00
_cell.angle_beta   90.00
_cell.angle_gamma   90.00
#
_symmetry.space_group_name_H-M   'P 1'
#
loop_
_entity.id
_entity.type
_entity.pdbx_description
1 polymer ?
#
loop_
_entity_poly.entity_id
_entity_poly.type
_entity_poly.pdbx_seq_one_letter_code
_entity_poly.pdbx_strand_id
1 'polypeptide(L)'
;MSKHRRACVTHQRQLFREILPHKSNSDGANNSKAFHANLIYDRWKNKSKKSVFSNRLGISYQESIHARDVKSVLEYGNKHMYRKRLTDFQFQQSKYLNVREKQETRFLRSCRRVFKTKEQNIPDLNRHRLRAALRHRFLFLKSQYVNKPVKHLLYNHGLVSDDYGFATPHYYKITNYATPHADGRPINRGYNRFISAIPLSGQPWVEKYNPYPDMFIPHKYREIIPTDPLYTDAGDYIMPGSRS
;
A
#
# COMPACT_ATOMS: atom_id res chain seq x y z
N MET A 1 34.54 -5.63 -10.27
CA MET A 1 34.13 -6.25 -8.98
C MET A 1 32.98 -7.25 -9.18
N SER A 2 33.19 -8.56 -9.01
CA SER A 2 32.09 -9.54 -8.94
C SER A 2 32.47 -10.77 -8.08
N LYS A 3 31.89 -10.84 -6.87
CA LYS A 3 31.71 -12.02 -5.98
C LYS A 3 30.72 -11.61 -4.86
N HIS A 4 29.49 -11.24 -5.22
CA HIS A 4 28.46 -10.78 -4.26
C HIS A 4 28.81 -9.51 -3.46
N ARG A 5 29.78 -8.72 -3.90
CA ARG A 5 30.15 -7.43 -3.29
C ARG A 5 29.43 -6.31 -4.03
N ARG A 6 28.86 -5.36 -3.28
CA ARG A 6 28.37 -4.08 -3.82
C ARG A 6 29.47 -3.03 -3.65
N ALA A 7 29.63 -2.10 -4.59
CA ALA A 7 30.45 -0.91 -4.34
C ALA A 7 29.95 -0.19 -3.09
N CYS A 8 30.87 0.42 -2.34
CA CYS A 8 30.51 1.43 -1.37
C CYS A 8 29.93 2.66 -2.09
N VAL A 9 29.20 3.50 -1.37
CA VAL A 9 28.47 4.66 -1.93
C VAL A 9 29.39 5.57 -2.75
N THR A 10 30.65 5.72 -2.34
CA THR A 10 31.69 6.49 -3.06
C THR A 10 32.08 5.88 -4.40
N HIS A 11 32.28 4.56 -4.46
CA HIS A 11 32.70 3.85 -5.68
C HIS A 11 31.53 3.38 -6.56
N GLN A 12 30.29 3.61 -6.14
CA GLN A 12 29.10 3.21 -6.89
C GLN A 12 29.01 3.91 -8.24
N ARG A 13 29.40 5.21 -8.31
CA ARG A 13 29.43 5.97 -9.56
C ARG A 13 30.46 5.44 -10.56
N GLN A 14 31.65 5.06 -10.08
CA GLN A 14 32.70 4.48 -10.94
C GLN A 14 32.31 3.11 -11.46
N LEU A 15 31.70 2.24 -10.64
CA LEU A 15 31.16 0.97 -11.14
C LEU A 15 30.14 1.17 -12.27
N PHE A 16 29.23 2.14 -12.18
CA PHE A 16 28.28 2.37 -13.27
C PHE A 16 28.94 2.93 -14.53
N ARG A 17 30.08 3.63 -14.42
CA ARG A 17 30.86 4.07 -15.57
C ARG A 17 31.63 2.92 -16.22
N GLU A 18 32.24 2.05 -15.41
CA GLU A 18 33.01 0.88 -15.87
C GLU A 18 32.13 -0.26 -16.41
N ILE A 19 30.89 -0.39 -15.91
CA ILE A 19 29.93 -1.43 -16.32
C ILE A 19 29.15 -1.04 -17.58
N LEU A 20 29.29 0.18 -18.12
CA LEU A 20 28.82 0.47 -19.48
C LEU A 20 29.87 -0.04 -20.46
N PRO A 21 29.71 -1.21 -21.11
CA PRO A 21 30.49 -1.42 -22.30
C PRO A 21 29.89 -0.49 -23.38
N HIS A 22 30.75 0.18 -24.14
CA HIS A 22 30.43 0.44 -25.54
C HIS A 22 30.14 -0.92 -26.20
N LYS A 23 28.87 -1.35 -26.17
CA LYS A 23 28.36 -2.48 -26.95
C LYS A 23 27.12 -2.01 -27.68
N SER A 24 27.35 -1.47 -28.87
CA SER A 24 26.47 -1.68 -30.01
C SER A 24 26.36 -3.20 -30.23
N ASN A 25 25.27 -3.79 -29.78
CA ASN A 25 24.64 -5.02 -30.27
C ASN A 25 23.42 -5.25 -29.38
N SER A 26 22.32 -4.60 -29.78
CA SER A 26 21.03 -4.67 -29.11
C SER A 26 20.31 -5.96 -29.49
N ASP A 27 20.57 -7.04 -28.75
CA ASP A 27 19.56 -8.09 -28.60
C ASP A 27 18.44 -7.57 -27.68
N GLY A 28 17.59 -6.72 -28.27
CA GLY A 28 16.15 -6.56 -28.08
C GLY A 28 15.51 -6.37 -26.70
N ALA A 29 16.21 -6.47 -25.57
CA ALA A 29 15.59 -6.33 -24.26
C ALA A 29 15.50 -4.84 -23.87
N ASN A 30 14.53 -4.13 -24.46
CA ASN A 30 14.19 -2.76 -24.08
C ASN A 30 13.89 -2.72 -22.57
N ASN A 31 14.76 -2.08 -21.77
CA ASN A 31 14.56 -1.85 -20.34
C ASN A 31 13.52 -0.72 -20.10
N SER A 32 12.36 -0.86 -20.75
CA SER A 32 11.25 0.08 -20.65
C SER A 32 10.41 -0.22 -19.41
N LYS A 33 9.66 0.80 -18.96
CA LYS A 33 8.68 0.64 -17.88
C LYS A 33 7.66 -0.46 -18.22
N ALA A 34 7.19 -0.50 -19.47
CA ALA A 34 6.23 -1.49 -19.95
C ALA A 34 6.80 -2.91 -19.89
N PHE A 35 8.05 -3.11 -20.33
CA PHE A 35 8.73 -4.40 -20.22
C PHE A 35 8.81 -4.89 -18.78
N HIS A 36 9.25 -4.02 -17.85
CA HIS A 36 9.28 -4.39 -16.42
C HIS A 36 7.88 -4.67 -15.85
N ALA A 37 6.88 -3.89 -16.25
CA ALA A 37 5.51 -4.08 -15.79
C ALA A 37 4.93 -5.42 -16.25
N ASN A 38 5.13 -5.79 -17.52
CA ASN A 38 4.71 -7.08 -18.07
C ASN A 38 5.41 -8.25 -17.35
N LEU A 39 6.72 -8.14 -17.09
CA LEU A 39 7.45 -9.14 -16.31
C LEU A 39 6.87 -9.31 -14.89
N ILE A 40 6.47 -8.20 -14.24
CA ILE A 40 5.83 -8.24 -12.92
C ILE A 40 4.43 -8.86 -13.01
N TYR A 41 3.67 -8.55 -14.06
CA TYR A 41 2.37 -9.15 -14.34
C TYR A 41 2.49 -10.66 -14.49
N ASP A 42 3.41 -11.17 -15.32
CA ASP A 42 3.60 -12.60 -15.53
C ASP A 42 4.02 -13.32 -14.26
N ARG A 43 4.93 -12.73 -13.48
CA ARG A 43 5.34 -13.28 -12.17
C ARG A 43 4.18 -13.40 -11.20
N TRP A 44 3.30 -12.40 -11.17
CA TRP A 44 2.09 -12.44 -10.36
C TRP A 44 1.09 -13.48 -10.87
N LYS A 45 0.81 -13.49 -12.18
CA LYS A 45 -0.12 -14.41 -12.84
C LYS A 45 0.28 -15.87 -12.62
N ASN A 46 1.56 -16.17 -12.79
CA ASN A 46 2.13 -17.50 -12.61
C ASN A 46 2.43 -17.84 -11.14
N LYS A 47 2.12 -16.94 -10.19
CA LYS A 47 2.40 -17.08 -8.75
C LYS A 47 3.86 -17.46 -8.47
N SER A 48 4.77 -16.94 -9.29
CA SER A 48 6.20 -17.26 -9.21
C SER A 48 6.78 -16.78 -7.88
N LYS A 49 7.57 -17.65 -7.25
CA LYS A 49 8.30 -17.37 -6.01
C LYS A 49 9.80 -17.34 -6.30
N LYS A 50 10.46 -16.30 -5.81
CA LYS A 50 11.91 -16.15 -5.89
C LYS A 50 12.54 -16.36 -4.52
N SER A 51 13.47 -17.31 -4.43
CA SER A 51 14.30 -17.44 -3.23
C SER A 51 15.35 -16.33 -3.20
N VAL A 52 15.50 -15.68 -2.05
CA VAL A 52 16.47 -14.61 -1.82
C VAL A 52 17.32 -14.96 -0.62
N PHE A 53 18.65 -14.95 -0.81
CA PHE A 53 19.62 -15.18 0.25
C PHE A 53 20.48 -13.93 0.51
N SER A 54 20.72 -13.64 1.79
CA SER A 54 21.58 -12.54 2.23
C SER A 54 22.84 -13.10 2.89
N ASN A 55 23.92 -13.22 2.10
CA ASN A 55 25.26 -13.57 2.59
C ASN A 55 25.73 -12.70 3.76
N ARG A 56 25.30 -11.43 3.81
CA ARG A 56 25.72 -10.47 4.83
C ARG A 56 25.11 -10.76 6.20
N LEU A 57 23.85 -11.19 6.21
CA LEU A 57 23.05 -11.40 7.43
C LEU A 57 22.88 -12.88 7.77
N GLY A 58 23.18 -13.80 6.85
CA GLY A 58 22.95 -15.24 7.04
C GLY A 58 21.46 -15.57 7.11
N ILE A 59 20.64 -14.92 6.29
CA ILE A 59 19.18 -15.13 6.25
C ILE A 59 18.71 -15.40 4.83
N SER A 60 17.67 -16.21 4.69
CA SER A 60 16.92 -16.39 3.45
C SER A 60 15.44 -16.09 3.64
N TYR A 61 14.76 -15.80 2.54
CA TYR A 61 13.31 -15.64 2.47
C TYR A 61 12.84 -15.86 1.03
N GLN A 62 11.53 -16.05 0.86
CA GLN A 62 10.88 -16.11 -0.44
C GLN A 62 10.25 -14.75 -0.76
N GLU A 63 10.40 -14.30 -2.01
CA GLU A 63 9.74 -13.11 -2.55
C GLU A 63 8.71 -13.53 -3.59
N SER A 64 7.46 -13.12 -3.42
CA SER A 64 6.39 -13.27 -4.41
C SER A 64 5.76 -11.92 -4.75
N ILE A 65 5.21 -11.80 -5.96
CA ILE A 65 4.42 -10.63 -6.37
C ILE A 65 2.95 -10.90 -6.08
N HIS A 66 2.28 -9.93 -5.45
CA HIS A 66 0.85 -9.91 -5.25
C HIS A 66 0.27 -8.64 -5.87
N ALA A 67 -0.80 -8.78 -6.67
CA ALA A 67 -1.66 -7.66 -7.01
C ALA A 67 -2.39 -7.15 -5.76
N ARG A 68 -2.77 -5.87 -5.80
CA ARG A 68 -3.58 -5.26 -4.75
C ARG A 68 -5.06 -5.50 -5.02
N ASP A 69 -5.84 -5.74 -3.98
CA ASP A 69 -7.27 -6.02 -4.10
C ASP A 69 -8.02 -4.78 -4.62
N VAL A 70 -9.09 -4.97 -5.40
CA VAL A 70 -9.91 -3.87 -5.95
C VAL A 70 -10.43 -2.96 -4.83
N LYS A 71 -10.97 -3.56 -3.75
CA LYS A 71 -11.39 -2.86 -2.53
C LYS A 71 -10.29 -1.99 -1.96
N SER A 72 -9.07 -2.53 -1.88
CA SER A 72 -7.90 -1.81 -1.36
C SER A 72 -7.61 -0.54 -2.17
N VAL A 73 -7.74 -0.61 -3.50
CA VAL A 73 -7.48 0.52 -4.41
C VAL A 73 -8.60 1.56 -4.34
N LEU A 74 -9.86 1.12 -4.42
CA LEU A 74 -11.02 2.01 -4.50
C LEU A 74 -11.35 2.67 -3.16
N GLU A 75 -11.45 1.90 -2.07
CA GLU A 75 -11.89 2.44 -0.77
C GLU A 75 -10.75 3.08 0.01
N TYR A 76 -9.56 2.46 -0.02
CA TYR A 76 -8.42 2.89 0.80
C TYR A 76 -7.42 3.76 0.01
N GLY A 77 -7.77 4.21 -1.20
CA GLY A 77 -6.99 5.15 -2.01
C GLY A 77 -5.59 4.65 -2.41
N ASN A 78 -5.41 3.33 -2.47
CA ASN A 78 -4.11 2.74 -2.68
C ASN A 78 -3.65 2.78 -4.15
N LYS A 79 -2.67 3.63 -4.45
CA LYS A 79 -2.22 3.84 -5.84
C LYS A 79 -1.35 2.72 -6.44
N HIS A 80 -0.66 1.92 -5.63
CA HIS A 80 0.27 0.90 -6.15
C HIS A 80 -0.45 -0.35 -6.67
N MET A 81 -0.13 -0.76 -7.89
CA MET A 81 -0.73 -1.92 -8.55
C MET A 81 -0.31 -3.24 -7.90
N TYR A 82 0.97 -3.34 -7.55
CA TYR A 82 1.59 -4.55 -7.01
C TYR A 82 2.32 -4.29 -5.69
N ARG A 83 2.44 -5.36 -4.91
CA ARG A 83 3.32 -5.46 -3.74
C ARG A 83 4.16 -6.73 -3.82
N LYS A 84 5.41 -6.62 -3.39
CA LYS A 84 6.26 -7.76 -3.08
C LYS A 84 5.90 -8.25 -1.69
N ARG A 85 5.63 -9.54 -1.55
CA ARG A 85 5.44 -10.21 -0.28
C ARG A 85 6.69 -11.01 0.03
N LEU A 86 7.28 -10.77 1.19
CA LEU A 86 8.43 -11.50 1.71
C LEU A 86 7.92 -12.47 2.77
N THR A 87 8.17 -13.77 2.59
CA THR A 87 7.71 -14.86 3.47
C THR A 87 8.83 -15.84 3.75
N ASP A 88 8.56 -16.84 4.59
CA ASP A 88 9.42 -18.02 4.78
C ASP A 88 10.82 -17.62 5.24
N PHE A 89 10.87 -16.71 6.21
CA PHE A 89 12.12 -16.25 6.79
C PHE A 89 12.86 -17.44 7.44
N GLN A 90 14.13 -17.60 7.10
CA GLN A 90 14.99 -18.63 7.68
C GLN A 90 16.38 -18.06 7.97
N PHE A 91 16.99 -18.56 9.04
CA PHE A 91 18.42 -18.40 9.24
C PHE A 91 19.16 -19.45 8.42
N GLN A 92 20.01 -18.98 7.53
CA GLN A 92 20.92 -19.80 6.72
C GLN A 92 22.31 -19.22 6.92
N GLN A 93 22.87 -19.49 8.09
CA GLN A 93 24.18 -18.98 8.45
C GLN A 93 25.30 -19.77 7.75
N SER A 94 26.46 -19.13 7.63
CA SER A 94 27.67 -19.76 7.11
C SER A 94 28.10 -20.94 7.98
N LYS A 95 28.68 -21.97 7.36
CA LYS A 95 29.34 -23.09 8.07
C LYS A 95 30.58 -22.64 8.84
N TYR A 96 31.24 -21.57 8.39
CA TYR A 96 32.46 -21.04 9.02
C TYR A 96 32.13 -20.17 10.24
N LEU A 97 32.67 -20.53 11.41
CA LEU A 97 32.42 -19.89 12.71
C LEU A 97 32.56 -18.36 12.66
N ASN A 98 33.73 -17.86 12.24
CA ASN A 98 34.04 -16.43 12.15
C ASN A 98 33.06 -15.65 11.25
N VAL A 99 32.50 -16.30 10.23
CA VAL A 99 31.55 -15.68 9.31
C VAL A 99 30.15 -15.68 9.94
N ARG A 100 29.77 -16.79 10.58
CA ARG A 100 28.51 -16.95 11.31
C ARG A 100 28.35 -15.89 12.40
N GLU A 101 29.36 -15.71 13.25
CA GLU A 101 29.33 -14.70 14.32
C GLU A 101 29.18 -13.28 13.77
N LYS A 102 29.85 -12.97 12.65
CA LYS A 102 29.72 -11.68 11.97
C LYS A 102 28.32 -11.50 11.38
N GLN A 103 27.72 -12.55 10.81
CA GLN A 103 26.35 -12.52 10.29
C GLN A 103 25.34 -12.26 11.42
N GLU A 104 25.47 -13.00 12.52
CA GLU A 104 24.64 -12.86 13.72
C GLU A 104 24.75 -11.47 14.32
N THR A 105 25.96 -10.97 14.56
CA THR A 105 26.20 -9.62 15.09
C THR A 105 25.54 -8.55 14.23
N ARG A 106 25.60 -8.70 12.90
CA ARG A 106 24.96 -7.76 11.97
C ARG A 106 23.44 -7.86 12.00
N PHE A 107 22.90 -9.08 12.11
CA PHE A 107 21.46 -9.29 12.23
C PHE A 107 20.93 -8.70 13.54
N LEU A 108 21.57 -8.98 14.67
CA LEU A 108 21.24 -8.41 15.98
C LEU A 108 21.35 -6.88 15.98
N ARG A 109 22.34 -6.31 15.29
CA ARG A 109 22.43 -4.86 15.08
C ARG A 109 21.23 -4.31 14.29
N SER A 110 20.77 -5.01 13.25
CA SER A 110 19.55 -4.66 12.52
C SER A 110 18.31 -4.74 13.41
N CYS A 111 18.17 -5.79 14.23
CA CYS A 111 17.09 -5.91 15.22
C CYS A 111 17.09 -4.72 16.18
N ARG A 112 18.24 -4.39 16.79
CA ARG A 112 18.37 -3.24 17.69
C ARG A 112 17.97 -1.92 17.04
N ARG A 113 18.29 -1.74 15.75
CA ARG A 113 17.91 -0.53 15.01
C ARG A 113 16.41 -0.45 14.75
N VAL A 114 15.78 -1.56 14.35
CA VAL A 114 14.35 -1.61 13.99
C VAL A 114 13.47 -1.56 15.23
N PHE A 115 13.87 -2.22 16.31
CA PHE A 115 13.12 -2.30 17.56
C PHE A 115 13.56 -1.25 18.59
N LYS A 116 14.20 -0.17 18.15
CA LYS A 116 14.59 0.93 19.05
C LYS A 116 13.31 1.61 19.58
N THR A 117 13.03 1.42 20.86
CA THR A 117 11.91 2.04 21.57
C THR A 117 12.43 3.11 22.53
N LYS A 118 11.72 4.24 22.62
CA LYS A 118 11.99 5.29 23.61
C LYS A 118 11.16 5.11 24.89
N GLU A 119 10.01 4.46 24.75
CA GLU A 119 9.07 4.22 25.85
C GLU A 119 9.57 3.10 26.76
N GLN A 120 9.52 3.35 28.06
CA GLN A 120 9.70 2.34 29.11
C GLN A 120 8.35 1.69 29.39
N ASN A 121 8.32 0.39 29.68
CA ASN A 121 7.13 -0.41 30.02
C ASN A 121 6.09 -0.59 28.90
N ILE A 122 6.48 -1.19 27.78
CA ILE A 122 5.55 -1.56 26.70
C ILE A 122 4.72 -2.77 27.13
N PRO A 123 3.38 -2.68 27.22
CA PRO A 123 2.51 -3.75 27.71
C PRO A 123 2.60 -5.06 26.92
N ASP A 124 2.84 -4.97 25.60
CA ASP A 124 3.05 -6.12 24.71
C ASP A 124 4.24 -5.87 23.78
N LEU A 125 5.41 -6.35 24.22
CA LEU A 125 6.66 -6.21 23.49
C LEU A 125 6.62 -6.90 22.11
N ASN A 126 5.95 -8.05 22.00
CA ASN A 126 5.92 -8.83 20.77
C ASN A 126 5.07 -8.15 19.70
N ARG A 127 3.87 -7.66 20.07
CA ARG A 127 3.02 -6.90 19.15
C ARG A 127 3.66 -5.58 18.75
N HIS A 128 4.35 -4.91 19.67
CA HIS A 128 5.13 -3.72 19.33
C HIS A 128 6.23 -4.04 18.30
N ARG A 129 7.01 -5.11 18.52
CA ARG A 129 8.05 -5.55 17.57
C ARG A 129 7.45 -5.92 16.21
N LEU A 130 6.31 -6.61 16.17
CA LEU A 130 5.62 -6.93 14.91
C LEU A 130 5.21 -5.67 14.14
N ARG A 131 4.64 -4.67 14.82
CA ARG A 131 4.27 -3.38 14.21
C ARG A 131 5.49 -2.62 13.69
N ALA A 132 6.56 -2.54 14.49
CA ALA A 132 7.81 -1.91 14.08
C ALA A 132 8.43 -2.61 12.87
N ALA A 133 8.44 -3.95 12.88
CA ALA A 133 8.93 -4.76 11.77
C ALA A 133 8.13 -4.53 10.49
N LEU A 134 6.79 -4.45 10.57
CA LEU A 134 5.94 -4.14 9.42
C LEU A 134 6.22 -2.74 8.87
N ARG A 135 6.33 -1.73 9.74
CA ARG A 135 6.65 -0.34 9.37
C ARG A 135 7.99 -0.24 8.63
N HIS A 136 9.02 -0.92 9.15
CA HIS A 136 10.37 -0.92 8.58
C HIS A 136 10.59 -2.00 7.51
N ARG A 137 9.57 -2.82 7.21
CA ARG A 137 9.63 -3.94 6.27
C ARG A 137 10.75 -4.93 6.58
N PHE A 138 10.88 -5.28 7.86
CA PHE A 138 11.91 -6.14 8.41
C PHE A 138 11.33 -7.52 8.73
N LEU A 139 12.03 -8.58 8.31
CA LEU A 139 11.69 -9.97 8.66
C LEU A 139 12.57 -10.43 9.82
N PHE A 140 11.95 -11.01 10.84
CA PHE A 140 12.67 -11.56 11.99
C PHE A 140 12.04 -12.83 12.59
N LEU A 141 10.79 -13.15 12.25
CA LEU A 141 10.09 -14.37 12.66
C LEU A 141 9.76 -15.23 11.44
N LYS A 142 9.78 -16.56 11.62
CA LYS A 142 9.46 -17.53 10.56
C LYS A 142 8.01 -17.42 10.06
N SER A 143 7.07 -17.15 10.99
CA SER A 143 5.64 -17.01 10.69
C SER A 143 5.25 -15.63 10.15
N GLN A 144 6.19 -14.67 10.13
CA GLN A 144 5.92 -13.31 9.68
C GLN A 144 5.97 -13.23 8.15
N TYR A 145 5.11 -12.38 7.59
CA TYR A 145 5.28 -11.88 6.25
C TYR A 145 5.34 -10.35 6.23
N VAL A 146 5.99 -9.80 5.22
CA VAL A 146 6.13 -8.36 5.02
C VAL A 146 5.74 -7.99 3.60
N ASN A 147 4.91 -6.96 3.47
CA ASN A 147 4.52 -6.41 2.18
C ASN A 147 5.29 -5.12 1.87
N LYS A 148 5.86 -5.02 0.67
CA LYS A 148 6.54 -3.84 0.15
C LYS A 148 5.95 -3.43 -1.20
N PRO A 149 5.49 -2.18 -1.38
CA PRO A 149 4.91 -1.76 -2.66
C PRO A 149 5.95 -1.71 -3.78
N VAL A 150 5.51 -2.00 -5.01
CA VAL A 150 6.28 -1.73 -6.23
C VAL A 150 6.04 -0.28 -6.63
N LYS A 151 6.97 0.61 -6.21
CA LYS A 151 6.75 2.07 -6.19
C LYS A 151 6.41 2.72 -7.54
N HIS A 152 6.92 2.20 -8.65
CA HIS A 152 6.79 2.83 -9.96
C HIS A 152 5.63 2.26 -10.81
N LEU A 153 4.92 1.24 -10.30
CA LEU A 153 3.72 0.68 -10.92
C LEU A 153 2.51 1.18 -10.15
N LEU A 154 1.91 2.25 -10.66
CA LEU A 154 0.81 2.98 -10.04
C LEU A 154 -0.41 3.00 -10.97
N TYR A 155 -1.59 2.97 -10.39
CA TYR A 155 -2.83 3.28 -11.08
C TYR A 155 -2.93 4.80 -11.26
N ASN A 156 -2.66 5.28 -12.47
CA ASN A 156 -2.78 6.68 -12.84
C ASN A 156 -3.98 6.95 -13.78
N HIS A 157 -4.46 5.91 -14.47
CA HIS A 157 -5.55 5.95 -15.44
C HIS A 157 -6.77 5.12 -15.00
N GLY A 158 -6.89 4.85 -13.69
CA GLY A 158 -7.93 3.96 -13.15
C GLY A 158 -7.54 2.47 -13.15
N LEU A 159 -8.44 1.61 -12.67
CA LEU A 159 -8.19 0.16 -12.52
C LEU A 159 -8.15 -0.60 -13.86
N VAL A 160 -8.95 -0.14 -14.82
CA VAL A 160 -9.05 -0.70 -16.18
C VAL A 160 -8.86 0.47 -17.13
N SER A 161 -7.76 0.47 -17.87
CA SER A 161 -7.46 1.45 -18.90
C SER A 161 -6.46 0.85 -19.89
N ASP A 162 -6.63 1.20 -21.17
CA ASP A 162 -5.73 0.82 -22.25
C ASP A 162 -4.48 1.71 -22.32
N ASP A 163 -4.53 2.88 -21.66
CA ASP A 163 -3.49 3.92 -21.72
C ASP A 163 -2.18 3.52 -21.02
N TYR A 164 -2.19 2.42 -20.26
CA TYR A 164 -0.99 1.96 -19.57
C TYR A 164 0.10 1.46 -20.53
N GLY A 165 -0.27 0.90 -21.69
CA GLY A 165 0.69 0.27 -22.60
C GLY A 165 1.38 -0.98 -22.03
N PHE A 166 0.81 -1.60 -20.98
CA PHE A 166 1.25 -2.86 -20.39
C PHE A 166 0.10 -3.55 -19.65
N ALA A 167 0.23 -4.86 -19.39
CA ALA A 167 -0.81 -5.66 -18.76
C ALA A 167 -1.01 -5.29 -17.27
N THR A 168 -2.26 -5.14 -16.85
CA THR A 168 -2.63 -4.80 -15.47
C THR A 168 -3.42 -5.93 -14.79
N PRO A 169 -3.40 -6.04 -13.44
CA PRO A 169 -4.02 -7.17 -12.74
C PRO A 169 -5.53 -7.34 -12.91
N HIS A 170 -6.25 -6.22 -13.06
CA HIS A 170 -7.72 -6.20 -12.97
C HIS A 170 -8.41 -5.93 -14.30
N TYR A 171 -7.63 -5.76 -15.37
CA TYR A 171 -8.12 -5.36 -16.69
C TYR A 171 -9.32 -6.20 -17.16
N TYR A 172 -9.18 -7.53 -17.17
CA TYR A 172 -10.21 -8.47 -17.64
C TYR A 172 -11.16 -8.97 -16.56
N LYS A 173 -10.86 -8.71 -15.28
CA LYS A 173 -11.73 -9.17 -14.18
C LYS A 173 -12.97 -8.30 -14.05
N ILE A 174 -12.85 -6.99 -14.26
CA ILE A 174 -13.95 -6.04 -14.05
C ILE A 174 -14.85 -5.96 -15.29
N THR A 175 -14.31 -6.16 -16.49
CA THR A 175 -15.10 -6.21 -17.74
C THR A 175 -16.12 -7.35 -17.76
N ASN A 176 -15.81 -8.48 -17.11
CA ASN A 176 -16.65 -9.68 -17.12
C ASN A 176 -17.79 -9.66 -16.07
N TYR A 177 -17.81 -8.68 -15.14
CA TYR A 177 -18.94 -8.47 -14.23
C TYR A 177 -19.94 -7.43 -14.75
N ALA A 178 -19.68 -6.81 -15.90
CA ALA A 178 -20.73 -6.16 -16.66
C ALA A 178 -21.59 -7.25 -17.29
N THR A 179 -22.73 -7.54 -16.68
CA THR A 179 -23.78 -8.38 -17.29
C THR A 179 -24.01 -7.91 -18.73
N PRO A 180 -23.90 -8.79 -19.75
CA PRO A 180 -24.24 -8.42 -21.10
C PRO A 180 -25.76 -8.24 -21.17
N HIS A 181 -26.23 -6.99 -21.15
CA HIS A 181 -27.54 -6.71 -21.74
C HIS A 181 -27.44 -7.01 -23.25
N ALA A 182 -28.53 -7.50 -23.82
CA ALA A 182 -28.63 -8.22 -25.09
C ALA A 182 -28.10 -7.51 -26.36
N ASP A 183 -27.52 -6.31 -26.26
CA ASP A 183 -27.26 -5.44 -27.41
C ASP A 183 -25.77 -5.30 -27.78
N GLY A 184 -24.89 -6.16 -27.26
CA GLY A 184 -23.54 -6.41 -27.82
C GLY A 184 -22.58 -5.21 -27.92
N ARG A 185 -22.92 -4.02 -27.42
CA ARG A 185 -22.04 -2.85 -27.43
C ARG A 185 -21.26 -2.77 -26.12
N PRO A 186 -19.91 -2.77 -26.15
CA PRO A 186 -19.12 -2.53 -24.95
C PRO A 186 -19.38 -1.10 -24.49
N ILE A 187 -20.08 -0.95 -23.36
CA ILE A 187 -20.20 0.33 -22.69
C ILE A 187 -18.82 0.64 -22.12
N ASN A 188 -18.12 1.60 -22.73
CA ASN A 188 -17.08 2.36 -22.05
C ASN A 188 -17.73 3.07 -20.85
N ARG A 189 -17.91 2.37 -19.73
CA ARG A 189 -18.08 3.01 -18.42
C ARG A 189 -16.71 3.57 -18.06
N GLY A 190 -16.38 4.67 -18.74
CA GLY A 190 -15.37 5.59 -18.26
C GLY A 190 -15.76 5.91 -16.82
N TYR A 191 -14.94 5.46 -15.87
CA TYR A 191 -14.99 6.02 -14.54
C TYR A 191 -14.66 7.49 -14.72
N ASN A 192 -15.71 8.29 -14.74
CA ASN A 192 -15.66 9.73 -14.64
C ASN A 192 -14.63 10.09 -13.57
N ARG A 193 -13.83 11.12 -13.87
CA ARG A 193 -13.03 11.85 -12.89
C ARG A 193 -13.90 12.15 -11.67
N PHE A 194 -13.84 11.29 -10.66
CA PHE A 194 -14.39 11.61 -9.34
C PHE A 194 -13.28 12.33 -8.55
N ILE A 195 -13.07 13.59 -8.90
CA ILE A 195 -12.99 14.60 -7.84
C ILE A 195 -14.46 14.81 -7.44
N SER A 196 -14.94 14.02 -6.49
CA SER A 196 -16.16 14.34 -5.76
C SER A 196 -15.79 14.51 -4.31
N ALA A 197 -15.77 15.77 -3.90
CA ALA A 197 -15.89 16.15 -2.51
C ALA A 197 -17.29 15.78 -2.02
N ILE A 198 -17.51 14.51 -1.64
CA ILE A 198 -18.67 14.09 -0.84
C ILE A 198 -18.18 13.01 0.15
N PRO A 199 -18.44 13.15 1.46
CA PRO A 199 -17.89 12.25 2.47
C PRO A 199 -18.64 10.93 2.56
N LEU A 200 -17.89 9.94 3.04
CA LEU A 200 -18.25 8.57 3.35
C LEU A 200 -19.55 8.46 4.19
N SER A 201 -20.67 8.10 3.57
CA SER A 201 -21.93 7.81 4.27
C SER A 201 -21.86 6.42 4.91
N GLY A 202 -21.46 6.39 6.18
CA GLY A 202 -21.49 5.20 7.03
C GLY A 202 -21.59 5.52 8.52
N GLN A 203 -21.96 6.75 8.86
CA GLN A 203 -22.35 7.18 10.20
C GLN A 203 -23.76 7.74 10.08
N PRO A 204 -24.67 7.50 11.05
CA PRO A 204 -25.92 8.26 11.10
C PRO A 204 -25.54 9.72 11.31
N TRP A 205 -25.51 10.49 10.23
CA TRP A 205 -25.32 11.92 10.31
C TRP A 205 -26.60 12.49 10.87
N VAL A 206 -26.62 12.80 12.16
CA VAL A 206 -27.56 13.77 12.68
C VAL A 206 -27.17 15.09 12.04
N GLU A 207 -28.12 15.71 11.32
CA GLU A 207 -27.92 17.01 10.71
C GLU A 207 -27.46 18.00 11.78
N LYS A 208 -26.47 18.84 11.48
CA LYS A 208 -25.99 19.83 12.46
C LYS A 208 -27.16 20.77 12.78
N TYR A 209 -27.36 21.05 14.06
CA TYR A 209 -28.38 21.98 14.52
C TYR A 209 -28.28 23.30 13.74
N ASN A 210 -29.34 23.63 13.03
CA ASN A 210 -29.46 24.89 12.33
C ASN A 210 -30.47 25.77 13.10
N PRO A 211 -30.03 26.84 13.77
CA PRO A 211 -30.92 27.72 14.54
C PRO A 211 -31.91 28.48 13.63
N TYR A 212 -31.66 28.53 12.31
CA TYR A 212 -32.56 29.14 11.33
C TYR A 212 -33.10 28.05 10.40
N PRO A 213 -34.07 27.24 10.84
CA PRO A 213 -34.78 26.32 9.95
C PRO A 213 -35.45 27.10 8.82
N ASP A 214 -35.75 26.41 7.71
CA ASP A 214 -36.35 26.98 6.50
C ASP A 214 -37.82 27.39 6.73
N MET A 215 -38.01 28.43 7.56
CA MET A 215 -39.30 29.02 7.91
C MET A 215 -39.13 30.51 8.23
N PHE A 216 -40.21 31.27 8.07
CA PHE A 216 -40.20 32.71 8.31
C PHE A 216 -40.20 33.03 9.82
N ILE A 217 -39.11 33.64 10.32
CA ILE A 217 -38.99 34.10 11.70
C ILE A 217 -39.00 35.65 11.76
N PRO A 218 -40.02 36.27 12.40
CA PRO A 218 -40.06 37.72 12.58
C PRO A 218 -38.82 38.27 13.30
N HIS A 219 -38.35 39.45 12.90
CA HIS A 219 -37.10 40.05 13.41
C HIS A 219 -37.02 40.10 14.94
N LYS A 220 -38.13 40.47 15.61
CA LYS A 220 -38.21 40.56 17.08
C LYS A 220 -37.92 39.24 17.82
N TYR A 221 -37.96 38.10 17.14
CA TYR A 221 -37.71 36.78 17.74
C TYR A 221 -36.36 36.18 17.38
N ARG A 222 -35.53 36.85 16.56
CA ARG A 222 -34.24 36.30 16.11
C ARG A 222 -33.18 36.26 17.22
N GLU A 223 -33.25 37.19 18.17
CA GLU A 223 -32.28 37.32 19.27
C GLU A 223 -32.52 36.34 20.42
N ILE A 224 -33.69 35.69 20.46
CA ILE A 224 -34.06 34.71 21.50
C ILE A 224 -33.94 33.26 21.02
N ILE A 225 -33.47 33.04 19.79
CA ILE A 225 -33.27 31.68 19.24
C ILE A 225 -32.03 31.08 19.92
N PRO A 226 -32.16 29.89 20.54
CA PRO A 226 -31.00 29.18 21.08
C PRO A 226 -29.95 28.93 19.99
N THR A 227 -28.68 29.17 20.29
CA THR A 227 -27.57 28.86 19.37
C THR A 227 -27.22 27.38 19.38
N ASP A 228 -27.62 26.67 20.43
CA ASP A 228 -27.35 25.26 20.67
C ASP A 228 -28.65 24.44 20.77
N PRO A 229 -28.64 23.15 20.40
CA PRO A 229 -29.80 22.29 20.45
C PRO A 229 -30.31 22.09 21.89
N LEU A 230 -31.63 22.15 22.06
CA LEU A 230 -32.29 21.88 23.34
C LEU A 230 -32.67 20.40 23.44
N TYR A 231 -32.50 19.83 24.63
CA TYR A 231 -32.85 18.45 24.95
C TYR A 231 -33.80 18.40 26.15
N THR A 232 -34.65 17.38 26.21
CA THR A 232 -35.44 17.06 27.42
C THR A 232 -34.55 16.49 28.51
N ASP A 233 -35.06 16.38 29.75
CA ASP A 233 -34.36 15.72 30.86
C ASP A 233 -34.07 14.22 30.58
N ALA A 234 -34.79 13.62 29.63
CA ALA A 234 -34.56 12.26 29.14
C ALA A 234 -33.48 12.18 28.04
N GLY A 235 -32.97 13.32 27.57
CA GLY A 235 -31.93 13.41 26.52
C GLY A 235 -32.48 13.44 25.10
N ASP A 236 -33.79 13.63 24.90
CA ASP A 236 -34.41 13.69 23.58
C ASP A 236 -34.33 15.10 22.97
N TYR A 237 -33.97 15.19 21.69
CA TYR A 237 -33.85 16.47 20.98
C TYR A 237 -35.23 17.11 20.74
N ILE A 238 -35.37 18.39 21.11
CA ILE A 238 -36.60 19.16 20.90
C ILE A 238 -36.48 19.93 19.58
N MET A 239 -37.25 19.51 18.58
CA MET A 239 -37.28 20.19 17.29
C MET A 239 -38.06 21.52 17.38
N PRO A 240 -37.48 22.66 16.95
CA PRO A 240 -38.18 23.94 16.95
C PRO A 240 -39.48 23.87 16.13
N GLY A 241 -40.61 24.26 16.72
CA GLY A 241 -41.91 24.30 16.05
C GLY A 241 -42.77 23.05 16.21
N SER A 242 -42.31 22.01 16.93
CA SER A 242 -43.19 20.91 17.32
C SER A 242 -44.20 21.40 18.36
N ARG A 243 -45.49 21.40 18.01
CA ARG A 243 -46.56 21.55 19.00
C ARG A 243 -46.68 20.24 19.75
N SER A 244 -46.43 20.27 21.05
CA SER A 244 -46.89 19.25 22.01
C SER A 244 -48.40 19.26 22.10
#